data_AF-A0A7W6G7T5-F1
#
_entry.id   AF-A0A7W6G7T5-F1
#
_cell.length_a   1.000
_cell.length_b   1.000
_cell.length_c   1.000
_cell.angle_alpha   90.00
_cell.angle_beta   90.00
_cell.angle_gamma   90.00
#
_symmetry.space_group_name_H-M   'P 1'
#
loop_
_entity.id
_entity.type
_entity.pdbx_description
1 polymer ?
#
loop_
_entity_poly.entity_id
_entity_poly.type
_entity_poly.pdbx_seq_one_letter_code
_entity_poly.pdbx_strand_id
1 'polypeptide(L)' 'MNQTETYQALRQFADSWGLLAMTISFVVLCAWPFRPGGRKNSDEAATMIFEEDDHVRT' A
#
# COMPACT_ATOMS: atom_id res chain seq x y z
N MET A 1 5.25 16.17 39.73
CA MET A 1 4.81 16.16 38.31
C MET A 1 3.32 16.45 38.32
N ASN A 2 2.91 17.58 37.74
CA ASN A 2 1.54 18.07 37.84
C ASN A 2 0.67 17.39 36.77
N GLN A 3 -0.56 17.01 37.15
CA GLN A 3 -1.52 16.28 36.29
C GLN A 3 -1.74 16.95 34.92
N THR A 4 -1.63 18.27 34.87
CA THR A 4 -1.77 19.09 33.66
C THR A 4 -0.69 18.80 32.60
N GLU A 5 0.57 18.57 33.01
CA GLU A 5 1.68 18.31 32.08
C GLU A 5 1.49 16.97 31.35
N THR A 6 1.16 15.92 32.11
CA THR A 6 0.90 14.58 31.55
C THR A 6 -0.34 14.58 30.64
N TYR A 7 -1.40 15.31 31.04
CA TYR A 7 -2.62 15.44 30.23
C TYR A 7 -2.37 16.20 28.91
N GLN A 8 -1.59 17.28 28.96
CA GLN A 8 -1.22 18.03 27.77
C GLN A 8 -0.37 17.20 26.81
N ALA A 9 0.61 16.44 27.33
CA ALA A 9 1.42 15.55 26.50
C ALA A 9 0.57 14.48 25.80
N LEU A 10 -0.36 13.84 26.51
CA LEU A 10 -1.26 12.83 25.95
C LEU A 10 -2.22 13.41 24.90
N ARG A 11 -2.76 14.60 25.16
CA ARG A 11 -3.70 15.27 24.24
C ARG A 11 -3.00 15.74 22.97
N GLN A 12 -1.81 16.35 23.10
CA GLN A 12 -0.98 16.76 21.97
C GLN A 12 -0.64 15.55 21.09
N PHE A 13 -0.34 14.41 21.72
CA PHE A 13 -0.08 13.16 21.01
C PHE A 13 -1.31 12.65 20.25
N ALA A 14 -2.49 12.64 20.90
CA ALA A 14 -3.76 12.21 20.29
C ALA A 14 -4.19 13.08 19.10
N ASP A 15 -4.13 14.40 19.24
CA ASP A 15 -4.53 15.33 18.17
C ASP A 15 -3.57 15.24 16.97
N SER A 16 -2.27 14.99 17.19
CA SER A 16 -1.28 14.83 16.10
C SER A 16 -1.41 13.51 15.34
N TRP A 17 -1.83 12.43 16.00
CA TRP A 17 -1.92 11.09 15.41
C TRP A 17 -3.00 11.02 14.32
N GLY A 18 -4.10 11.75 14.48
CA GLY A 18 -5.17 11.82 13.48
C GLY A 18 -4.70 12.42 12.15
N LEU A 19 -4.01 13.56 12.20
CA LEU A 19 -3.43 14.19 11.01
C LEU A 19 -2.38 13.29 10.35
N LEU A 20 -1.52 12.67 11.16
CA LEU A 20 -0.46 11.80 10.69
C LEU A 20 -1.03 10.53 10.02
N ALA A 21 -2.06 9.92 10.59
CA ALA A 21 -2.76 8.78 10.00
C ALA A 21 -3.42 9.14 8.67
N MET A 22 -4.04 10.32 8.56
CA MET A 22 -4.63 10.81 7.32
C MET A 22 -3.57 10.98 6.22
N THR A 23 -2.44 11.61 6.54
CA THR A 23 -1.33 11.80 5.60
C THR A 23 -0.71 10.45 5.16
N ILE A 24 -0.46 9.53 6.09
CA ILE A 24 0.07 8.20 5.75
C ILE A 24 -0.90 7.46 4.83
N SER A 25 -2.20 7.43 5.18
CA SER A 25 -3.21 6.72 4.39
C SER A 25 -3.28 7.27 2.97
N PHE A 26 -3.24 8.60 2.84
CA PHE A 26 -3.19 9.27 1.54
C PHE A 26 -1.96 8.86 0.73
N VAL A 27 -0.76 8.94 1.31
CA VAL A 27 0.49 8.55 0.63
C VAL A 27 0.48 7.07 0.27
N VAL A 28 -0.01 6.19 1.14
CA VAL A 28 -0.10 4.75 0.86
C VAL A 28 -1.02 4.47 -0.34
N LEU A 29 -2.19 5.11 -0.40
CA LEU A 29 -3.10 4.97 -1.54
C LEU A 29 -2.51 5.57 -2.83
N CYS A 30 -1.86 6.73 -2.75
CA CYS A 30 -1.16 7.34 -3.88
C CYS A 30 0.06 6.53 -4.33
N ALA A 31 0.75 5.87 -3.41
CA ALA A 31 1.92 5.03 -3.67
C ALA A 31 1.55 3.60 -4.09
N TRP A 32 0.31 3.16 -3.84
CA TRP A 32 -0.22 1.86 -4.25
C TRP A 32 0.06 1.50 -5.74
N PRO A 33 -0.18 2.39 -6.72
CA PRO A 33 0.14 2.11 -8.13
C PRO A 33 1.65 1.98 -8.41
N PHE A 34 2.50 2.57 -7.56
CA PHE A 34 3.96 2.44 -7.67
C PHE A 34 4.50 1.19 -6.96
N ARG A 35 3.67 0.49 -6.15
CA ARG A 35 4.03 -0.81 -5.56
C ARG A 35 4.14 -1.82 -6.70
N PRO A 36 5.33 -2.40 -6.98
CA PRO A 36 5.60 -3.25 -8.13
C PRO A 36 5.03 -4.68 -7.97
N GLY A 37 3.81 -4.82 -7.44
CA GLY A 37 3.13 -6.10 -7.24
C GLY A 37 2.42 -6.61 -8.50
N GLY A 38 2.02 -5.73 -9.41
CA GLY A 38 1.27 -6.10 -10.63
C GLY A 38 2.12 -6.52 -11.82
N ARG A 39 3.44 -6.23 -11.82
CA ARG A 39 4.32 -6.55 -12.94
C ARG A 39 4.55 -8.05 -13.13
N LYS A 40 4.34 -8.88 -12.11
CA LYS A 40 4.46 -10.35 -12.24
C LYS A 40 3.23 -10.97 -12.90
N ASN A 41 2.03 -10.50 -12.56
CA ASN A 41 0.80 -10.99 -13.17
C ASN A 41 0.65 -10.61 -14.65
N SER A 42 1.19 -9.47 -15.08
CA SER A 42 1.18 -9.07 -16.50
C SER A 42 2.11 -9.92 -17.37
N ASP A 43 3.24 -10.37 -16.84
CA ASP A 43 4.22 -11.20 -17.55
C ASP A 43 3.70 -12.65 -17.72
N GLU A 44 3.01 -13.16 -16.68
CA GLU A 44 2.37 -14.48 -16.70
C GLU A 44 1.18 -14.54 -17.67
N ALA A 45 0.38 -13.47 -17.75
CA ALA A 45 -0.74 -13.38 -18.70
C ALA A 45 -0.27 -13.26 -20.18
N ALA A 46 0.89 -12.69 -20.44
CA ALA A 46 1.44 -12.57 -21.79
C ALA A 46 2.01 -13.89 -22.32
N THR A 47 2.44 -14.79 -21.44
CA THR A 47 3.04 -16.08 -21.84
C THR A 47 1.98 -17.13 -22.18
N MET A 48 0.78 -17.06 -21.59
CA MET A 48 -0.32 -17.99 -21.87
C MET A 48 -0.75 -18.06 -23.34
N ILE A 49 -0.61 -16.97 -24.12
CA ILE A 49 -1.04 -16.95 -25.52
C ILE A 49 -0.10 -17.75 -26.46
N PHE A 50 1.11 -18.07 -25.99
CA PHE A 50 2.10 -18.81 -26.78
C PHE A 50 2.12 -20.32 -26.49
N GLU A 51 1.48 -20.77 -25.41
CA GLU A 51 1.42 -22.20 -25.05
C GLU A 51 0.31 -22.97 -25.80
N GLU A 52 -0.66 -22.31 -26.44
CA GLU A 52 -1.70 -22.98 -27.24
C GLU A 52 -1.22 -23.43 -28.63
N ASP A 53 -0.10 -22.90 -29.14
CA ASP A 53 0.35 -23.16 -30.52
C ASP A 53 1.12 -24.50 -30.67
N ASP A 54 1.54 -25.12 -29.57
CA ASP A 54 2.37 -26.34 -29.59
C ASP A 54 1.54 -27.66 -29.59
N HIS A 55 0.21 -27.59 -29.45
CA HIS A 55 -0.64 -28.79 -29.32
C HIS A 55 -1.44 -29.18 -30.59
N VAL A 56 -1.20 -28.55 -31.75
CA VAL A 56 -1.96 -28.80 -33.01
C VAL A 56 -1.22 -29.70 -34.02
N ARG A 57 -0.19 -30.47 -33.61
CA ARG A 57 0.46 -31.46 -34.50
C ARG A 57 0.99 -32.73 -33.82
N THR A 58 0.11 -33.54 -33.20
CA THR A 58 0.31 -35.01 -33.11
C THR A 58 -1.02 -35.74 -33.12
#